data_AF-A0A0N5AD24-F1
#
_entry.id   AF-A0A0N5AD24-F1
#
_cell.length_a   1.000
_cell.length_b   1.000
_cell.length_c   1.000
_cell.angle_alpha   90.00
_cell.angle_beta   90.00
_cell.angle_gamma   90.00
#
_symmetry.space_group_name_H-M   'P 1'
#
loop_
_entity.id
_entity.type
_entity.pdbx_description
1 polymer ?
#
loop_
_entity_poly.entity_id
_entity_poly.type
_entity_poly.pdbx_seq_one_letter_code
_entity_poly.pdbx_strand_id
1 'polypeptide(L)'
;MDFSRLSAEKKAFLVKRYFFIGCACAPLVWVVNAIFFFNDAFKKEGSGPQQKTLQKYVILSIIGSLLWTVVIVAWQVMFQVERAKGLRWTDAITFVYPSGYV
;
A
#
# COMPACT_ATOMS: atom_id res chain seq x y z
N MET A 1 -4.04 14.95 9.75
CA MET A 1 -3.84 16.13 8.88
C MET A 1 -5.17 16.45 8.23
N ASP A 2 -5.60 17.71 8.27
CA ASP A 2 -6.92 18.12 7.79
C ASP A 2 -6.86 18.44 6.27
N PHE A 3 -7.13 17.44 5.44
CA PHE A 3 -7.07 17.57 3.97
C PHE A 3 -8.29 18.28 3.37
N SER A 4 -9.30 18.59 4.19
CA SER A 4 -10.55 19.23 3.79
C SER A 4 -10.35 20.63 3.21
N ARG A 5 -9.33 21.36 3.70
CA ARG A 5 -9.02 22.76 3.34
C ARG A 5 -8.09 22.94 2.12
N LEU A 6 -7.62 21.85 1.50
CA LEU A 6 -6.70 21.93 0.36
C LEU A 6 -7.43 22.19 -0.95
N SER A 7 -6.84 23.03 -1.82
CA SER A 7 -7.31 23.21 -3.19
C SER A 7 -7.20 21.92 -4.00
N ALA A 8 -8.08 21.76 -4.99
CA ALA A 8 -8.13 20.55 -5.82
C ALA A 8 -6.78 20.24 -6.50
N GLU A 9 -6.03 21.25 -6.89
CA GLU A 9 -4.70 21.10 -7.50
C GLU A 9 -3.66 20.53 -6.52
N LYS A 10 -3.63 21.03 -5.28
CA LYS A 10 -2.72 20.51 -4.24
C LYS A 10 -3.06 19.08 -3.88
N LYS A 11 -4.35 18.71 -3.84
CA LYS A 11 -4.78 17.32 -3.64
C LYS A 11 -4.28 16.41 -4.77
N ALA A 12 -4.43 16.82 -6.03
CA ALA A 12 -3.95 16.06 -7.18
C ALA A 12 -2.42 15.89 -7.17
N PHE A 13 -1.67 16.92 -6.76
CA PHE A 13 -0.22 16.85 -6.60
C PHE A 13 0.19 15.86 -5.49
N LEU A 14 -0.48 15.92 -4.33
CA LEU A 14 -0.22 15.02 -3.21
C LEU A 14 -0.44 13.56 -3.61
N VAL A 15 -1.59 13.24 -4.20
CA VAL A 15 -1.92 11.86 -4.59
C VAL A 15 -0.90 11.28 -5.56
N LYS A 16 -0.42 12.06 -6.54
CA LYS A 16 0.67 11.63 -7.43
C LYS A 16 1.96 11.34 -6.68
N ARG A 17 2.32 12.19 -5.72
CA ARG A 17 3.56 12.04 -4.95
C ARG A 17 3.50 10.82 -4.02
N TYR A 18 2.39 10.63 -3.32
CA TYR A 18 2.15 9.43 -2.50
C TYR A 18 2.15 8.16 -3.33
N PHE A 19 1.62 8.21 -4.56
CA PHE A 19 1.69 7.08 -5.48
C PHE A 19 3.14 6.70 -5.84
N PHE A 20 3.98 7.68 -6.21
CA PHE A 20 5.40 7.43 -6.50
C PHE A 20 6.20 6.97 -5.28
N ILE A 21 5.92 7.51 -4.10
CA ILE A 21 6.55 7.05 -2.85
C ILE A 21 6.17 5.60 -2.57
N GLY A 22 4.92 5.20 -2.84
CA GLY A 22 4.50 3.81 -2.68
C GLY A 22 5.23 2.83 -3.61
N CYS A 23 5.70 3.28 -4.78
CA CYS A 23 6.56 2.48 -5.66
C CYS A 23 7.93 2.14 -5.03
N ALA A 24 8.37 2.85 -3.98
CA ALA A 24 9.60 2.54 -3.25
C ALA A 24 9.40 1.39 -2.22
N CYS A 25 8.67 0.34 -2.62
CA CYS A 25 8.34 -0.83 -1.78
C CYS A 25 7.56 -0.49 -0.50
N ALA A 26 6.72 0.55 -0.53
CA ALA A 26 5.96 1.01 0.64
C ALA A 26 4.45 0.83 0.43
N PRO A 27 3.91 -0.40 0.45
CA PRO A 27 2.50 -0.66 0.17
C PRO A 27 1.54 0.01 1.16
N LEU A 28 1.97 0.22 2.40
CA LEU A 28 1.22 0.97 3.41
C LEU A 28 0.92 2.41 2.97
N VAL A 29 1.83 3.04 2.21
CA VAL A 29 1.64 4.40 1.70
C VAL A 29 0.50 4.45 0.69
N TRP A 30 0.36 3.44 -0.16
CA TRP A 30 -0.78 3.34 -1.08
C TRP A 30 -2.10 3.11 -0.35
N VAL A 31 -2.11 2.33 0.73
CA VAL A 31 -3.31 2.13 1.57
C VAL A 31 -3.75 3.44 2.21
N VAL A 32 -2.81 4.19 2.81
CA VAL A 32 -3.10 5.51 3.39
C VAL A 32 -3.59 6.48 2.31
N ASN A 33 -2.94 6.51 1.14
CA ASN A 33 -3.36 7.33 0.01
C ASN A 33 -4.79 6.98 -0.44
N ALA A 34 -5.12 5.68 -0.50
CA ALA A 34 -6.45 5.23 -0.84
C ALA A 34 -7.48 5.70 0.20
N ILE A 35 -7.31 5.37 1.49
CA ILE A 35 -8.30 5.67 2.54
C ILE A 35 -8.56 7.18 2.68
N PHE A 36 -7.51 8.00 2.69
CA PHE A 36 -7.66 9.45 2.89
C PHE A 36 -8.32 10.14 1.70
N PHE A 37 -7.91 9.78 0.48
CA PHE A 37 -8.42 10.43 -0.73
C PHE A 37 -9.65 9.74 -1.32
N PHE A 38 -10.08 8.56 -0.81
CA PHE A 38 -11.29 7.87 -1.28
C PHE A 38 -12.55 8.72 -1.07
N ASN A 39 -12.72 9.31 0.11
CA ASN A 39 -13.86 10.19 0.38
C ASN A 39 -13.84 11.41 -0.55
N ASP A 40 -12.68 12.03 -0.76
CA ASP A 40 -12.56 13.19 -1.66
C ASP A 40 -12.76 12.81 -3.14
N ALA A 41 -12.38 11.60 -3.55
CA ALA A 41 -12.49 11.13 -4.92
C ALA A 41 -13.91 10.70 -5.30
N PHE A 42 -14.66 10.10 -4.36
CA PHE A 42 -15.98 9.51 -4.64
C PHE A 42 -17.16 10.25 -4.00
N LYS A 43 -17.00 10.93 -2.85
CA LYS A 43 -18.13 11.64 -2.19
C LYS A 43 -18.27 13.10 -2.59
N LYS A 44 -17.20 13.75 -3.07
CA LYS A 44 -17.27 15.15 -3.47
C LYS A 44 -17.63 15.21 -4.96
N GLU A 45 -18.84 15.65 -5.29
CA GLU A 45 -19.24 15.87 -6.68
C GLU A 45 -18.54 17.13 -7.23
N GLY A 46 -17.42 16.95 -7.92
CA GLY A 46 -16.73 17.98 -8.67
C GLY A 46 -16.45 17.49 -10.08
N SER A 47 -17.24 17.92 -11.05
CA SER A 47 -17.10 17.50 -12.46
C SER A 47 -15.86 18.08 -13.18
N GLY A 48 -14.76 18.31 -12.46
CA GLY A 48 -13.52 18.89 -12.97
C GLY A 48 -12.51 17.83 -13.47
N PRO A 49 -11.61 18.18 -14.41
CA PRO A 49 -10.54 17.29 -14.89
C PRO A 49 -9.62 16.77 -13.78
N GLN A 50 -9.39 17.58 -12.73
CA GLN A 50 -8.57 17.19 -11.58
C GLN A 50 -9.19 16.04 -10.77
N GLN A 51 -10.52 15.96 -10.70
CA GLN A 51 -11.20 14.90 -9.95
C GLN A 51 -11.05 13.53 -10.63
N LYS A 52 -11.16 13.47 -11.96
CA LYS A 52 -10.91 12.23 -12.72
C LYS A 52 -9.46 11.75 -12.53
N THR A 53 -8.53 12.69 -12.49
CA THR A 53 -7.12 12.39 -12.19
C THR A 53 -6.99 11.79 -10.79
N LEU A 54 -7.62 12.40 -9.78
CA LEU A 54 -7.62 11.91 -8.40
C LEU A 54 -8.16 10.47 -8.31
N GLN A 55 -9.32 10.20 -8.90
CA GLN A 55 -9.94 8.88 -8.93
C GLN A 55 -9.03 7.83 -9.56
N LYS A 56 -8.41 8.15 -10.71
CA LYS A 56 -7.50 7.22 -11.41
C LYS A 56 -6.33 6.81 -10.52
N TYR A 57 -5.67 7.77 -9.86
CA TYR A 57 -4.51 7.45 -9.01
C TYR A 57 -4.90 6.77 -7.69
N VAL A 58 -6.07 7.06 -7.13
CA VAL A 58 -6.60 6.34 -5.96
C VAL A 58 -6.87 4.89 -6.31
N ILE A 59 -7.55 4.62 -7.43
CA ILE A 59 -7.81 3.25 -7.91
C ILE A 59 -6.49 2.51 -8.17
N LEU A 60 -5.53 3.17 -8.82
CA LEU A 60 -4.24 2.56 -9.13
C LEU A 60 -3.42 2.28 -7.86
N SER A 61 -3.55 3.12 -6.82
CA SER A 61 -2.98 2.86 -5.49
C SER A 61 -3.65 1.65 -4.81
N ILE A 62 -4.97 1.51 -4.92
CA ILE A 62 -5.70 0.34 -4.38
C ILE A 62 -5.21 -0.94 -5.05
N ILE A 63 -5.14 -0.96 -6.38
CA ILE A 63 -4.65 -2.11 -7.16
C ILE A 63 -3.20 -2.45 -6.77
N GLY A 64 -2.33 -1.43 -6.69
CA GLY A 64 -0.95 -1.62 -6.25
C GLY A 64 -0.86 -2.22 -4.84
N SER A 65 -1.68 -1.74 -3.91
CA SER A 65 -1.71 -2.24 -2.53
C SER A 65 -2.18 -3.69 -2.46
N LEU A 66 -3.18 -4.08 -3.26
CA LEU A 66 -3.67 -5.46 -3.33
C LEU A 66 -2.61 -6.39 -3.91
N LEU A 67 -1.95 -5.98 -4.99
CA LEU A 67 -0.87 -6.74 -5.60
C LEU A 67 0.26 -6.98 -4.59
N TRP A 68 0.70 -5.95 -3.88
CA TRP A 68 1.74 -6.10 -2.86
C TRP A 68 1.29 -6.93 -1.66
N THR A 69 0.02 -6.83 -1.27
CA THR A 69 -0.54 -7.69 -0.21
C THR A 69 -0.44 -9.15 -0.62
N VAL A 70 -0.80 -9.50 -1.86
CA VAL A 70 -0.65 -10.86 -2.39
C VAL A 70 0.81 -11.29 -2.39
N VAL A 71 1.74 -10.44 -2.83
CA VAL A 71 3.18 -10.74 -2.83
C VAL A 71 3.69 -11.02 -1.42
N ILE A 72 3.33 -10.18 -0.44
CA ILE A 72 3.76 -10.36 0.96
C ILE A 72 3.14 -11.63 1.54
N VAL A 73 1.85 -11.88 1.33
CA VAL A 73 1.19 -13.10 1.83
C VAL A 73 1.79 -14.35 1.21
N ALA A 74 2.02 -14.36 -0.10
CA ALA A 74 2.66 -15.48 -0.79
C ALA A 74 4.08 -15.72 -0.24
N TRP A 75 4.87 -14.66 -0.04
CA TRP A 75 6.19 -14.75 0.57
C TRP A 75 6.13 -15.32 1.99
N GLN A 76 5.21 -14.84 2.83
CA GLN A 76 5.02 -15.34 4.19
C GLN A 76 4.63 -16.82 4.20
N VAL A 77 3.67 -17.24 3.38
CA VAL A 77 3.27 -18.65 3.29
C VAL A 77 4.45 -19.52 2.85
N MET A 78 5.16 -19.12 1.81
CA MET A 78 6.32 -19.86 1.31
C MET A 78 7.41 -19.96 2.39
N PHE A 79 7.74 -18.85 3.04
CA PHE A 79 8.70 -18.81 4.14
C PHE A 79 8.30 -19.71 5.32
N GLN A 80 7.03 -19.71 5.73
CA GLN A 80 6.56 -20.55 6.83
C GLN A 80 6.63 -22.05 6.47
N VAL A 81 6.30 -22.42 5.23
CA VAL A 81 6.38 -23.81 4.77
C VAL A 81 7.84 -24.29 4.70
N GLU A 82 8.76 -23.49 4.15
CA GLU A 82 10.19 -23.85 4.11
C GLU A 82 10.83 -23.83 5.49
N ARG A 83 10.41 -22.93 6.38
CA ARG A 83 10.86 -22.91 7.77
C ARG A 83 10.44 -24.16 8.53
N ALA A 84 9.21 -24.66 8.31
CA ALA A 84 8.75 -25.91 8.91
C ALA A 84 9.59 -27.14 8.50
N LYS A 85 10.32 -27.08 7.38
CA LYS A 85 11.23 -28.14 6.94
C LYS A 85 12.61 -28.09 7.62
N GLY A 86 12.91 -27.06 8.43
CA GLY A 86 14.16 -26.96 9.18
C GLY A 86 15.41 -26.73 8.31
N LEU A 87 15.28 -25.97 7.21
CA LEU A 87 16.40 -25.71 6.29
C LEU A 87 17.38 -24.67 6.87
N ARG A 88 18.68 -24.86 6.66
CA ARG A 88 19.72 -23.94 7.19
C ARG A 88 19.59 -22.48 6.72
N TRP A 89 19.03 -22.26 5.53
CA TRP A 89 18.88 -20.90 4.99
C TRP A 89 17.66 -20.17 5.60
N THR A 90 16.62 -20.88 6.03
CA THR A 90 15.45 -20.26 6.67
C THR A 90 15.80 -19.76 8.07
N ASP A 91 16.65 -20.49 8.80
CA ASP A 91 17.18 -20.01 10.09
C ASP A 91 18.04 -18.75 9.90
N ALA A 92 18.90 -18.71 8.88
CA ALA A 92 19.77 -17.56 8.62
C ALA A 92 19.00 -16.24 8.37
N ILE A 93 17.78 -16.30 7.80
CA ILE A 93 16.93 -15.14 7.54
C ILE A 93 15.82 -14.96 8.59
N THR A 94 15.69 -15.88 9.55
CA THR A 94 14.70 -15.78 10.64
C THR A 94 15.17 -14.73 11.64
N PHE A 95 14.40 -13.64 11.75
CA PHE A 95 14.66 -12.60 12.75
C PHE A 95 14.08 -12.94 14.13
N VAL A 96 12.88 -13.55 14.17
CA VAL A 96 12.20 -13.91 15.42
C VAL A 96 12.02 -15.42 15.50
N TYR A 97 12.69 -16.02 16.48
CA TYR A 97 12.55 -17.43 16.79
C TYR A 97 11.37 -17.65 17.74
N PRO A 98 10.48 -18.62 17.48
CA PRO A 98 9.48 -19.01 18.46
C PRO A 98 10.17 -19.66 19.66
N SER A 99 9.78 -19.28 20.87
CA SER A 99 10.26 -19.91 22.10
C SER A 99 9.84 -21.39 22.11
N GLY A 100 10.80 -22.31 22.03
CA GLY A 100 10.57 -23.76 21.93
C GLY A 100 10.91 -24.39 20.58
N TYR A 101 11.52 -23.64 19.65
CA TYR A 101 12.16 -24.21 18.47
C TYR A 101 13.40 -25.00 18.91
N VAL A 102 13.40 -26.33 18.70
CA VAL A 102 14.51 -27.26 18.99
C VAL A 102 15.07 -27.78 17.69
#